data_AF-A0A1A8NWK6-F1
#
_entry.id   AF-A0A1A8NWK6-F1
#
_cell.length_a   1.000
_cell.length_b   1.000
_cell.length_c   1.000
_cell.angle_alpha   90.00
_cell.angle_beta   90.00
_cell.angle_gamma   90.00
#
_symmetry.space_group_name_H-M   'P 1'
#
loop_
_entity.id
_entity.type
_entity.pdbx_description
1 polymer ?
#
loop_
_entity_poly.entity_id
_entity_poly.type
_entity_poly.pdbx_seq_one_letter_code
_entity_poly.pdbx_strand_id
1 'polypeptide(L)'
;MTQENIFLFVPNLIGYARVVLALVSFFLMPCCPWPAVFFYLLSALLDAFDGHAARALNQSTKFGAMMDMLTDRCATMCLLVNLSLLYPSYTFLFQLSMCLDIASHWLHLHSCTIKGSASHKTIDLSGNPILRLYYTSKPVLFVMCAGNELFFCLLYILYHIENPA
;
A
#
# COMPACT_ATOMS: atom_id res chain seq x y z
N MET A 1 2.44 36.69 2.08
CA MET A 1 1.95 35.40 1.56
C MET A 1 2.45 34.31 2.48
N THR A 2 1.59 33.77 3.33
CA THR A 2 1.89 32.55 4.09
C THR A 2 2.16 31.44 3.07
N GLN A 3 3.40 30.94 3.01
CA GLN A 3 3.73 29.76 2.23
C GLN A 3 2.81 28.62 2.67
N GLU A 4 2.02 28.09 1.74
CA GLU A 4 1.21 26.91 2.03
C GLU A 4 2.14 25.75 2.41
N ASN A 5 1.93 25.22 3.61
CA ASN A 5 2.74 24.13 4.11
C ASN A 5 2.23 22.81 3.52
N ILE A 6 2.97 22.28 2.55
CA ILE A 6 2.66 21.02 1.86
C ILE A 6 2.41 19.88 2.88
N PHE A 7 3.10 19.87 4.03
CA PHE A 7 2.92 18.84 5.06
C PHE A 7 1.54 18.85 5.72
N LEU A 8 0.82 19.98 5.67
CA LEU A 8 -0.50 20.14 6.28
C LEU A 8 -1.65 20.03 5.27
N PHE A 9 -1.36 19.61 4.04
CA PHE A 9 -2.40 19.34 3.04
C PHE A 9 -3.31 18.21 3.52
N VAL A 10 -4.61 18.35 3.26
CA VAL A 10 -5.64 17.37 3.64
C VAL A 10 -5.28 15.93 3.23
N PRO A 11 -4.84 15.65 1.98
CA PRO A 11 -4.40 14.29 1.61
C PRO A 11 -3.21 13.80 2.45
N ASN A 12 -2.28 14.67 2.84
CA ASN A 12 -1.13 14.27 3.65
C ASN A 12 -1.52 13.99 5.11
N LEU A 13 -2.48 14.74 5.66
CA LEU A 13 -3.04 14.45 6.98
C LEU A 13 -3.77 13.11 7.01
N ILE A 14 -4.51 12.77 5.95
CA ILE A 14 -5.10 11.43 5.78
C ILE A 14 -4.00 10.37 5.69
N GLY A 15 -2.93 10.63 4.94
CA GLY A 15 -1.75 9.77 4.88
C GLY A 15 -1.11 9.52 6.25
N TYR A 16 -0.97 10.54 7.10
CA TYR A 16 -0.48 10.35 8.47
C TYR A 16 -1.44 9.51 9.33
N ALA A 17 -2.75 9.72 9.17
CA ALA A 17 -3.75 8.89 9.85
C ALA A 17 -3.64 7.42 9.41
N ARG A 18 -3.42 7.14 8.11
CA ARG A 18 -3.16 5.79 7.59
C ARG A 18 -1.97 5.14 8.28
N VAL A 19 -0.84 5.84 8.37
CA VAL A 19 0.36 5.34 9.06
C VAL A 19 0.04 4.96 10.51
N VAL A 20 -0.67 5.81 11.25
CA VAL A 20 -1.06 5.51 12.64
C VAL A 20 -1.98 4.29 12.72
N LEU A 21 -2.98 4.18 11.85
CA LEU A 21 -3.89 3.04 11.81
C LEU A 21 -3.17 1.72 11.47
N ALA A 22 -2.22 1.76 10.53
CA ALA A 22 -1.37 0.63 10.20
C ALA A 22 -0.51 0.19 11.40
N LEU A 23 0.12 1.14 12.10
CA LEU A 23 0.91 0.84 13.30
C LEU A 23 0.05 0.23 14.42
N VAL A 24 -1.16 0.75 14.64
CA VAL A 24 -2.12 0.17 15.59
C VAL A 24 -2.49 -1.25 15.17
N SER A 25 -2.72 -1.50 13.88
CA SER A 25 -2.97 -2.84 13.36
C SER A 25 -1.82 -3.79 13.70
N PHE A 26 -0.58 -3.42 13.39
CA PHE A 26 0.59 -4.29 13.64
C PHE A 26 0.82 -4.56 15.12
N PHE A 27 0.55 -3.58 15.99
CA PHE A 27 0.61 -3.76 17.43
C PHE A 27 -0.44 -4.76 17.94
N LEU A 28 -1.62 -4.78 17.32
CA LEU A 28 -2.73 -5.68 17.71
C LEU A 28 -2.62 -7.06 17.08
N MET A 29 -1.88 -7.25 15.99
CA MET A 29 -1.76 -8.54 15.29
C MET A 29 -1.41 -9.74 16.20
N PRO A 30 -0.54 -9.61 17.21
CA PRO A 30 -0.21 -10.73 18.09
C PRO A 30 -1.31 -11.11 19.10
N CYS A 31 -2.18 -10.17 19.49
CA CYS A 31 -3.09 -10.34 20.63
C CYS A 31 -4.58 -10.29 20.27
N CYS A 32 -4.95 -9.56 19.21
CA CYS A 32 -6.33 -9.23 18.88
C CYS A 32 -6.50 -9.24 17.35
N PRO A 33 -6.67 -10.41 16.72
CA PRO A 33 -6.65 -10.53 15.27
C PRO A 33 -7.79 -9.77 14.58
N TRP A 34 -9.00 -9.80 15.13
CA TRP A 34 -10.16 -9.11 14.54
C TRP A 34 -10.01 -7.58 14.55
N PRO A 35 -9.67 -6.92 15.68
CA PRO A 35 -9.31 -5.51 15.68
C PRO A 35 -8.11 -5.19 14.76
N ALA A 36 -7.08 -6.04 14.74
CA ALA A 36 -5.91 -5.82 13.90
C ALA A 36 -6.29 -5.72 12.41
N VAL A 37 -7.10 -6.67 11.91
CA VAL A 37 -7.60 -6.64 10.53
C VAL A 37 -8.49 -5.43 10.28
N PHE A 38 -9.37 -5.07 11.21
CA PHE A 38 -10.22 -3.89 11.05
C PHE A 38 -9.39 -2.62 10.83
N PHE A 39 -8.37 -2.38 11.67
CA PHE A 39 -7.49 -1.23 11.51
C PHE A 39 -6.64 -1.29 10.22
N TYR A 40 -6.18 -2.49 9.83
CA TYR A 40 -5.46 -2.68 8.56
C TYR A 40 -6.32 -2.29 7.35
N LEU A 41 -7.52 -2.86 7.26
CA LEU A 41 -8.45 -2.60 6.16
C LEU A 41 -8.92 -1.14 6.16
N LEU A 42 -9.13 -0.54 7.34
CA LEU A 42 -9.46 0.89 7.43
C LEU A 42 -8.32 1.76 6.89
N SER A 43 -7.07 1.45 7.24
CA SER A 43 -5.89 2.12 6.68
C SER A 43 -5.81 1.96 5.16
N ALA A 44 -6.03 0.76 4.64
CA ALA A 44 -6.01 0.48 3.20
C ALA A 44 -7.16 1.17 2.45
N LEU A 45 -8.34 1.29 3.06
CA LEU A 45 -9.47 2.00 2.44
C LEU A 45 -9.21 3.51 2.35
N LEU A 46 -8.57 4.10 3.37
CA LEU A 46 -8.23 5.52 3.41
C LEU A 46 -7.27 5.97 2.30
N ASP A 47 -6.52 5.05 1.70
CA ASP A 47 -5.72 5.29 0.48
C ASP A 47 -6.54 5.90 -0.66
N ALA A 48 -7.68 5.29 -0.95
CA ALA A 48 -8.54 5.79 -2.01
C ALA A 48 -9.07 7.20 -1.71
N PHE A 49 -9.25 7.52 -0.42
CA PHE A 49 -9.77 8.82 0.04
C PHE A 49 -8.73 9.92 -0.04
N ASP A 50 -7.46 9.69 0.30
CA ASP A 50 -6.43 10.73 0.14
C ASP A 50 -6.18 11.06 -1.33
N GLY A 51 -6.16 10.06 -2.22
CA GLY A 51 -6.01 10.28 -3.65
C GLY A 51 -7.22 10.98 -4.24
N HIS A 52 -8.42 10.74 -3.70
CA HIS A 52 -9.61 11.50 -4.06
C HIS A 52 -9.52 12.95 -3.58
N ALA A 53 -9.16 13.18 -2.31
CA ALA A 53 -9.00 14.51 -1.72
C ALA A 53 -7.92 15.34 -2.43
N ALA A 54 -6.78 14.74 -2.78
CA ALA A 54 -5.69 15.39 -3.50
C ALA A 54 -6.12 15.92 -4.88
N ARG A 55 -7.03 15.22 -5.56
CA ARG A 55 -7.60 15.64 -6.85
C ARG A 55 -8.72 16.66 -6.69
N ALA A 56 -9.62 16.44 -5.73
CA ALA A 56 -10.74 17.35 -5.48
C ALA A 56 -10.29 18.73 -4.97
N LEU A 57 -9.23 18.78 -4.16
CA LEU A 57 -8.70 20.01 -3.55
C LEU A 57 -7.53 20.62 -4.33
N ASN A 58 -7.14 20.04 -5.47
CA ASN A 58 -5.93 20.42 -6.23
C ASN A 58 -4.64 20.43 -5.39
N GLN A 59 -4.56 19.59 -4.35
CA GLN A 59 -3.43 19.46 -3.42
C GLN A 59 -2.51 18.28 -3.78
N SER A 60 -2.46 17.91 -5.07
CA SER A 60 -1.62 16.79 -5.55
C SER A 60 -0.14 17.18 -5.57
N THR A 61 0.69 16.50 -4.78
CA THR A 61 2.13 16.80 -4.66
C THR A 61 2.99 15.56 -4.85
N LYS A 62 4.25 15.75 -5.30
CA LYS A 62 5.23 14.65 -5.39
C LYS A 62 5.50 14.01 -4.03
N PHE A 63 5.56 14.83 -2.98
CA PHE A 63 5.74 14.35 -1.61
C PHE A 63 4.59 13.43 -1.19
N GLY A 64 3.34 13.87 -1.34
CA GLY A 64 2.18 13.06 -0.99
C GLY A 64 2.15 11.74 -1.77
N ALA A 65 2.41 11.78 -3.08
CA ALA A 65 2.45 10.57 -3.91
C ALA A 65 3.59 9.59 -3.55
N MET A 66 4.73 10.08 -3.05
CA MET A 66 5.82 9.23 -2.56
C MET A 66 5.51 8.64 -1.18
N MET A 67 4.93 9.45 -0.30
CA MET A 67 4.51 9.02 1.05
C MET A 67 3.44 7.94 0.98
N ASP A 68 2.46 8.13 0.10
CA ASP A 68 1.40 7.18 -0.22
C ASP A 68 1.98 5.80 -0.59
N MET A 69 2.77 5.77 -1.67
CA MET A 69 3.42 4.55 -2.15
C MET A 69 4.26 3.86 -1.06
N LEU A 70 5.05 4.62 -0.29
CA LEU A 70 5.87 4.06 0.77
C LEU A 70 5.03 3.45 1.91
N THR A 71 3.94 4.14 2.29
CA THR A 71 3.04 3.68 3.37
C THR A 71 2.42 2.34 3.01
N ASP A 72 1.95 2.18 1.77
CA ASP A 72 1.41 0.91 1.29
C ASP A 72 2.45 -0.22 1.35
N ARG A 73 3.66 0.02 0.83
CA ARG A 73 4.70 -1.02 0.80
C ARG A 73 5.12 -1.44 2.22
N CYS A 74 5.25 -0.48 3.13
CA CYS A 74 5.52 -0.76 4.53
C CYS A 74 4.39 -1.57 5.17
N ALA A 75 3.13 -1.24 4.86
CA ALA A 75 1.99 -1.94 5.44
C ALA A 75 1.91 -3.40 4.99
N THR A 76 2.00 -3.66 3.68
CA THR A 76 2.00 -5.02 3.12
C THR A 76 3.20 -5.83 3.64
N MET A 77 4.38 -5.21 3.73
CA MET A 77 5.58 -5.85 4.29
C MET A 77 5.37 -6.28 5.74
N CYS A 78 4.82 -5.42 6.61
CA CYS A 78 4.56 -5.76 8.01
C CYS A 78 3.53 -6.89 8.16
N LEU A 79 2.51 -6.93 7.30
CA LEU A 79 1.56 -8.04 7.23
C LEU A 79 2.26 -9.35 6.81
N LEU A 80 3.10 -9.30 5.77
CA LEU A 80 3.88 -10.44 5.29
C LEU A 80 4.87 -10.98 6.33
N VAL A 81 5.49 -10.11 7.11
CA VAL A 81 6.32 -10.52 8.26
C VAL A 81 5.48 -11.29 9.27
N ASN A 82 4.30 -10.79 9.65
CA ASN A 82 3.41 -11.52 10.56
C ASN A 82 3.00 -12.88 9.98
N LEU A 83 2.63 -12.93 8.69
CA LEU A 83 2.31 -14.19 8.01
C LEU A 83 3.49 -15.16 8.01
N SER A 84 4.73 -14.69 7.89
CA SER A 84 5.92 -15.55 7.97
C SER A 84 6.11 -16.18 9.36
N LEU A 85 5.68 -15.49 10.41
CA LEU A 85 5.70 -16.02 11.78
C LEU A 85 4.61 -17.07 11.98
N LEU A 86 3.41 -16.85 11.42
CA LEU A 86 2.27 -17.78 11.52
C LEU A 86 2.43 -19.02 10.63
N TYR A 87 3.07 -18.85 9.47
CA TYR A 87 3.28 -19.89 8.46
C TYR A 87 4.78 -20.10 8.16
N PRO A 88 5.58 -20.65 9.10
CA PRO A 88 7.03 -20.77 8.93
C PRO A 88 7.48 -21.50 7.66
N SER A 89 6.73 -22.52 7.24
CA SER A 89 7.00 -23.31 6.03
C SER A 89 6.97 -22.49 4.73
N TYR A 90 6.27 -21.36 4.71
CA TYR A 90 6.12 -20.48 3.55
C TYR A 90 6.95 -19.19 3.66
N THR A 91 7.77 -19.04 4.71
CA THR A 91 8.59 -17.85 4.97
C THR A 91 9.39 -17.40 3.75
N PHE A 92 10.00 -18.33 3.02
CA PHE A 92 10.78 -18.02 1.83
C PHE A 92 9.94 -17.33 0.74
N LEU A 93 8.68 -17.75 0.55
CA LEU A 93 7.78 -17.14 -0.44
C LEU A 93 7.38 -15.73 -0.02
N PHE A 94 7.09 -15.50 1.27
CA PHE A 94 6.80 -14.16 1.78
C PHE A 94 8.01 -13.23 1.67
N GLN A 95 9.21 -13.71 1.99
CA GLN A 95 10.45 -12.96 1.81
C GLN A 95 10.70 -12.58 0.35
N LEU A 96 10.52 -13.54 -0.56
CA LEU A 96 10.64 -13.29 -1.99
C LEU A 96 9.63 -12.24 -2.46
N SER A 97 8.38 -12.34 -2.00
CA SER A 97 7.32 -11.38 -2.31
C SER A 97 7.66 -9.97 -1.81
N MET A 98 8.09 -9.82 -0.56
CA MET A 98 8.53 -8.55 0.02
C MET A 98 9.70 -7.94 -0.77
N CYS A 99 10.72 -8.74 -1.09
CA CYS A 99 11.88 -8.29 -1.84
C CYS A 99 11.49 -7.79 -3.24
N LEU A 100 10.67 -8.57 -3.95
CA LEU A 100 10.20 -8.22 -5.30
C LEU A 100 9.37 -6.93 -5.27
N ASP A 101 8.46 -6.83 -4.32
CA ASP A 101 7.57 -5.68 -4.18
C ASP A 101 8.34 -4.38 -3.91
N ILE A 102 9.21 -4.37 -2.90
CA ILE A 102 10.00 -3.19 -2.54
C ILE A 102 10.99 -2.84 -3.65
N ALA A 103 11.74 -3.81 -4.18
CA ALA A 103 12.76 -3.54 -5.19
C ALA A 103 12.15 -3.01 -6.49
N SER A 104 11.04 -3.61 -6.96
CA SER A 104 10.37 -3.18 -8.19
C SER A 104 9.82 -1.75 -8.07
N HIS A 105 9.14 -1.42 -6.96
CA HIS A 105 8.60 -0.08 -6.72
C HIS A 105 9.71 0.96 -6.53
N TRP A 106 10.79 0.61 -5.82
CA TRP A 106 11.92 1.50 -5.63
C TRP A 106 12.60 1.85 -6.96
N LEU A 107 12.95 0.84 -7.76
CA LEU A 107 13.55 1.03 -9.09
C LEU A 107 12.63 1.86 -10.00
N HIS A 108 11.34 1.57 -9.96
CA HIS A 108 10.35 2.27 -10.76
C HIS A 108 10.22 3.74 -10.37
N LEU A 109 10.08 4.05 -9.07
CA LEU A 109 10.00 5.42 -8.56
C LEU A 109 11.24 6.24 -8.95
N HIS A 110 12.43 5.67 -8.77
CA HIS A 110 13.69 6.34 -9.15
C HIS A 110 13.76 6.58 -10.66
N SER A 111 13.36 5.60 -11.47
CA SER A 111 13.34 5.76 -12.93
C SER A 111 12.40 6.87 -13.40
N CYS A 112 11.22 6.99 -12.79
CA CYS A 112 10.25 8.06 -13.09
C CYS A 112 10.76 9.43 -12.64
N THR A 113 11.43 9.48 -11.48
CA THR A 113 12.00 10.72 -10.94
C THR A 113 13.13 11.25 -11.83
N ILE A 114 14.03 10.38 -12.28
CA ILE A 114 15.16 10.73 -13.17
C ILE A 114 14.64 11.16 -14.56
N LYS A 115 13.58 10.53 -15.09
CA LYS A 115 12.96 10.91 -16.37
C LYS A 115 12.09 12.17 -16.30
N GLY A 116 11.88 12.74 -15.11
CA GLY A 116 11.03 13.92 -14.91
C GLY A 116 9.52 13.66 -15.08
N SER A 117 9.10 12.40 -15.10
CA SER A 117 7.68 12.04 -15.21
C SER A 117 6.91 12.47 -13.96
N ALA A 118 5.70 13.00 -14.14
CA ALA A 118 4.91 13.57 -13.04
C ALA A 118 4.37 12.52 -12.04
N SER A 119 4.36 11.23 -12.41
CA SER A 119 3.84 10.13 -11.58
C SER A 119 4.55 8.80 -11.85
N HIS A 120 4.69 7.96 -10.82
CA HIS A 120 5.13 6.57 -10.93
C HIS A 120 4.07 5.67 -11.59
N LYS A 121 2.89 6.16 -11.97
CA LYS A 121 1.86 5.36 -12.66
C LYS A 121 1.88 5.54 -14.19
N THR A 122 2.75 6.42 -14.72
CA THR A 122 2.91 6.68 -16.16
C THR A 122 4.09 5.90 -16.73
N ILE A 123 3.82 4.74 -17.32
CA ILE A 123 4.79 3.90 -18.02
C ILE A 123 4.65 4.12 -19.53
N ASP A 124 5.76 4.01 -20.26
CA ASP A 124 5.72 3.84 -21.72
C ASP A 124 5.21 2.42 -22.03
N LEU A 125 3.91 2.32 -22.35
CA LEU A 125 3.16 1.07 -22.46
C LEU A 125 3.33 0.41 -23.84
N SER A 126 4.32 0.84 -24.64
CA SER A 126 4.56 0.37 -26.01
C SER A 126 5.10 -1.07 -26.10
N GLY A 127 5.74 -1.59 -25.04
CA GLY A 127 6.46 -2.88 -25.09
C GLY A 127 5.77 -4.09 -24.46
N ASN A 128 4.82 -3.94 -23.52
CA ASN A 128 4.24 -5.09 -22.78
C ASN A 128 2.70 -5.01 -22.67
N PRO A 129 1.94 -5.94 -23.29
CA PRO A 129 0.49 -5.90 -23.32
C PRO A 129 -0.16 -6.13 -21.94
N ILE A 130 0.46 -6.91 -21.06
CA ILE A 130 -0.03 -7.16 -19.69
C ILE A 130 0.07 -5.86 -18.88
N LEU A 131 1.23 -5.22 -18.94
CA LEU A 131 1.47 -3.95 -18.27
C LEU A 131 0.55 -2.86 -18.81
N ARG A 132 0.28 -2.87 -20.12
CA ARG A 132 -0.69 -1.99 -20.76
C ARG A 132 -2.08 -2.15 -20.18
N LEU A 133 -2.58 -3.38 -20.08
CA LEU A 133 -3.90 -3.63 -19.49
C LEU A 133 -3.94 -3.16 -18.03
N TYR A 134 -2.92 -3.49 -17.24
CA TYR A 134 -2.82 -3.16 -15.83
C TYR A 134 -2.89 -1.64 -15.56
N TYR A 135 -2.12 -0.83 -16.29
CA TYR A 135 -2.08 0.62 -16.09
C TYR A 135 -3.17 1.41 -16.84
N THR A 136 -3.79 0.81 -17.88
CA THR A 136 -4.83 1.51 -18.66
C THR A 136 -6.23 1.29 -18.09
N SER A 137 -6.49 0.11 -17.52
CA SER A 137 -7.82 -0.26 -17.01
C SER A 137 -7.92 -0.04 -15.51
N LYS A 138 -8.64 1.02 -15.09
CA LYS A 138 -8.89 1.32 -13.67
C LYS A 138 -9.50 0.15 -12.89
N PRO A 139 -10.51 -0.58 -13.43
CA PRO A 139 -11.06 -1.75 -12.74
C PRO A 139 -10.02 -2.86 -12.54
N VAL A 140 -9.19 -3.13 -13.55
CA VAL A 140 -8.15 -4.16 -13.44
C VAL A 140 -7.12 -3.78 -12.39
N LEU A 141 -6.63 -2.54 -12.41
CA LEU A 141 -5.69 -2.03 -11.42
C LEU A 141 -6.27 -2.17 -10.00
N PHE A 142 -7.49 -1.70 -9.79
CA PHE A 142 -8.15 -1.74 -8.49
C PHE A 142 -8.33 -3.18 -8.00
N VAL A 143 -8.84 -4.08 -8.85
CA VAL A 143 -9.07 -5.49 -8.48
C VAL A 143 -7.77 -6.21 -8.16
N MET A 144 -6.69 -5.95 -8.91
CA MET A 144 -5.39 -6.57 -8.64
C MET A 144 -4.78 -6.07 -7.33
N CYS A 145 -4.79 -4.75 -7.08
CA CYS A 145 -4.30 -4.16 -5.83
C CYS A 145 -5.13 -4.62 -4.63
N ALA A 146 -6.45 -4.45 -4.68
CA ALA A 146 -7.35 -4.83 -3.58
C ALA A 146 -7.35 -6.35 -3.37
N GLY A 147 -7.28 -7.14 -4.45
CA GLY A 147 -7.22 -8.60 -4.38
C GLY A 147 -5.95 -9.10 -3.71
N ASN A 148 -4.80 -8.49 -4.00
CA ASN A 148 -3.52 -8.81 -3.34
C ASN A 148 -3.57 -8.54 -1.83
N GLU A 149 -4.04 -7.35 -1.44
CA GLU A 149 -4.16 -6.99 -0.02
C GLU A 149 -5.17 -7.87 0.70
N LEU A 150 -6.32 -8.14 0.07
CA LEU A 150 -7.34 -9.00 0.64
C LEU A 150 -6.86 -10.44 0.77
N PHE A 151 -6.07 -10.96 -0.17
CA PHE A 151 -5.49 -12.30 -0.09
C PHE A 151 -4.64 -12.48 1.19
N PHE A 152 -3.70 -11.56 1.46
CA PHE A 152 -2.88 -11.64 2.66
C PHE A 152 -3.69 -11.43 3.95
N CYS A 153 -4.66 -10.50 3.92
CA CYS A 153 -5.57 -10.33 5.06
C CYS A 153 -6.38 -11.59 5.35
N LEU A 154 -6.91 -12.24 4.32
CA LEU A 154 -7.69 -13.47 4.47
C LEU A 154 -6.84 -14.63 4.96
N LEU A 155 -5.58 -14.76 4.51
CA LEU A 155 -4.64 -15.74 5.06
C LEU A 155 -4.39 -15.52 6.56
N TYR A 156 -4.23 -14.26 6.97
CA TYR A 156 -4.05 -13.93 8.38
C TYR A 156 -5.29 -14.31 9.22
N ILE A 157 -6.50 -13.98 8.73
CA ILE A 157 -7.75 -14.36 9.40
C ILE A 157 -7.92 -15.88 9.45
N LEU A 158 -7.64 -16.57 8.34
CA LEU A 158 -7.79 -18.02 8.23
C LEU A 158 -6.96 -18.75 9.30
N TYR A 159 -5.70 -18.32 9.50
CA TYR A 159 -4.85 -18.87 10.55
C TYR A 159 -5.51 -18.84 11.93
N HIS A 160 -6.10 -17.70 12.28
CA HIS A 160 -6.73 -17.48 13.60
C HIS A 160 -8.12 -18.13 13.72
N ILE A 161 -8.81 -18.41 12.62
CA ILE A 161 -10.04 -19.21 12.62
C ILE A 161 -9.70 -20.69 12.85
N GLU A 162 -8.66 -21.21 12.19
CA GLU A 162 -8.23 -22.61 12.33
C GLU A 162 -7.56 -22.88 13.68
N ASN A 163 -6.91 -21.87 14.27
CA ASN A 163 -6.21 -21.94 15.54
C ASN A 163 -6.78 -20.89 16.52
N PRO A 164 -8.02 -21.09 17.03
CA PRO A 164 -8.58 -20.19 18.03
C PRO A 164 -7.72 -20.24 19.31
N ALA A 165 -7.51 -19.05 19.90
CA ALA A 165 -6.73 -18.87 21.13
C ALA A 165 -7.37 -19.58 22.34
#